data_AF-A0A2G1QGI9-F1
#
_entry.id   AF-A0A2G1QGI9-F1
#
_cell.length_a   1.000
_cell.length_b   1.000
_cell.length_c   1.000
_cell.angle_alpha   90.00
_cell.angle_beta   90.00
_cell.angle_gamma   90.00
#
_symmetry.space_group_name_H-M   'P 1'
#
loop_
_entity.id
_entity.type
_entity.pdbx_description
1 polymer ?
#
loop_
_entity_poly.entity_id
_entity_poly.type
_entity_poly.pdbx_seq_one_letter_code
_entity_poly.pdbx_strand_id
1 'polypeptide(L)'
;MSNYNTIDGVPEAALQGSMRDFRVMEGADLLRRCDAFFNWQDTRRQSGTWPFGRATETGPASSCAVRDDAGHLTEGVNFASQDYLGLSAHPAVHQAAHDAIGVFGVHSAGSSALVGNISSSVQLERDIAEFLHMDHALL
;
A
#
# COMPACT_ATOMS: atom_id res chain seq x y z
N MET A 1 -11.81 7.93 37.44
CA MET A 1 -11.76 6.87 36.42
C MET A 1 -12.89 7.14 35.45
N SER A 2 -12.60 7.72 34.28
CA SER A 2 -13.65 7.99 33.28
C SER A 2 -13.98 6.67 32.60
N ASN A 3 -15.21 6.19 32.78
CA ASN A 3 -15.73 5.03 32.07
C ASN A 3 -15.81 5.40 30.59
N TYR A 4 -14.81 5.01 29.80
CA TYR A 4 -14.95 5.05 28.36
C TYR A 4 -15.99 3.99 27.98
N ASN A 5 -17.04 4.41 27.26
CA ASN A 5 -17.96 3.47 26.64
C ASN A 5 -17.17 2.58 25.68
N THR A 6 -17.40 1.28 25.75
CA THR A 6 -16.85 0.30 24.82
C THR A 6 -17.97 -0.38 24.04
N ILE A 7 -17.68 -0.74 22.80
CA ILE A 7 -18.54 -1.56 21.94
C ILE A 7 -17.73 -2.82 21.64
N ASP A 8 -18.20 -3.98 22.11
CA ASP A 8 -17.51 -5.27 21.96
C ASP A 8 -16.04 -5.26 22.40
N GLY A 9 -15.74 -4.51 23.47
CA GLY A 9 -14.37 -4.38 24.00
C GLY A 9 -13.49 -3.33 23.30
N VAL A 10 -13.99 -2.67 22.26
CA VAL A 10 -13.31 -1.57 21.55
C VAL A 10 -13.76 -0.22 22.12
N PRO A 11 -12.85 0.73 22.42
CA PRO A 11 -13.23 2.08 22.83
C PRO A 11 -14.09 2.77 21.78
N GLU A 12 -15.22 3.37 22.15
CA GLU A 12 -16.11 4.05 21.21
C GLU A 12 -15.39 5.15 20.39
N ALA A 13 -14.43 5.85 21.01
CA ALA A 13 -13.59 6.85 20.33
C ALA A 13 -12.72 6.28 19.18
N ALA A 14 -12.42 4.97 19.21
CA ALA A 14 -11.74 4.28 18.11
C ALA A 14 -12.64 4.07 16.89
N LEU A 15 -13.96 4.14 17.07
CA LEU A 15 -14.97 3.91 16.04
C LEU A 15 -15.59 5.21 15.51
N GLN A 16 -15.29 6.36 16.14
CA GLN A 16 -15.85 7.67 15.79
C GLN A 16 -14.86 8.62 15.11
N GLY A 17 -15.38 9.45 14.22
CA GLY A 17 -14.57 10.42 13.47
C GLY A 17 -13.81 9.78 12.30
N SER A 18 -13.12 10.63 11.54
CA SER A 18 -12.40 10.25 10.33
C SER A 18 -11.18 11.15 10.11
N MET A 19 -10.33 10.80 9.15
CA MET A 19 -9.18 11.64 8.77
C MET A 19 -9.59 13.06 8.36
N ARG A 20 -10.85 13.28 7.93
CA ARG A 20 -11.39 14.61 7.62
C ARG A 20 -11.30 15.57 8.81
N ASP A 21 -11.53 15.07 10.02
CA ASP A 21 -11.61 15.89 11.24
C ASP A 21 -10.24 16.50 11.61
N PHE A 22 -9.17 15.94 11.05
CA PHE A 22 -7.78 16.36 11.28
C PHE A 22 -7.14 16.99 10.04
N ARG A 23 -7.93 17.34 9.01
CA ARG A 23 -7.40 17.92 7.76
C ARG A 23 -6.71 19.28 7.97
N VAL A 24 -7.19 20.06 8.94
CA VAL A 24 -6.63 21.37 9.27
C VAL A 24 -5.79 21.25 10.54
N MET A 25 -4.49 21.51 10.42
CA MET A 25 -3.57 21.58 11.55
C MET A 25 -3.47 23.04 12.00
N GLU A 26 -3.94 23.32 13.22
CA GLU A 26 -3.91 24.66 13.80
C GLU A 26 -2.70 24.87 14.72
N GLY A 27 -2.27 26.12 14.86
CA GLY A 27 -1.17 26.50 15.77
C GLY A 27 0.22 26.54 15.12
N ALA A 28 1.12 27.32 15.75
CA ALA A 28 2.49 27.53 15.29
C ALA A 28 3.49 26.45 15.74
N ASP A 29 3.11 25.66 16.75
CA ASP A 29 3.93 24.55 17.25
C ASP A 29 3.84 23.35 16.30
N LEU A 30 4.91 23.14 15.54
CA LEU A 30 4.98 22.08 14.52
C LEU A 30 4.86 20.67 15.10
N LEU A 31 5.28 20.46 16.35
CA LEU A 31 5.22 19.14 16.99
C LEU A 31 3.82 18.86 17.52
N ARG A 32 3.23 19.84 18.22
CA ARG A 32 1.95 19.65 18.93
C ARG A 32 0.71 19.71 18.05
N ARG A 33 0.80 20.37 16.88
CA ARG A 33 -0.36 20.48 15.96
C ARG A 33 -0.84 19.14 15.39
N CYS A 34 -0.08 18.07 15.57
CA CYS A 34 -0.46 16.70 15.20
C CYS A 34 -1.01 15.87 16.38
N ASP A 35 -0.97 16.38 17.62
CA ASP A 35 -1.32 15.61 18.83
C ASP A 35 -2.75 15.06 18.77
N ALA A 36 -3.71 15.87 18.29
CA ALA A 36 -5.10 15.46 18.18
C ALA A 36 -5.27 14.26 17.22
N PHE A 37 -4.61 14.32 16.05
CA PHE A 37 -4.59 13.22 15.09
C PHE A 37 -3.87 12.00 15.67
N PHE A 38 -2.72 12.20 16.30
CA PHE A 38 -1.94 11.13 16.91
C PHE A 38 -2.75 10.39 17.96
N ASN A 39 -3.42 11.09 18.88
CA ASN A 39 -4.24 10.47 19.92
C ASN A 39 -5.42 9.68 19.34
N TRP A 40 -6.08 10.23 18.32
CA TRP A 40 -7.18 9.56 17.61
C TRP A 40 -6.72 8.30 16.86
N GLN A 41 -5.54 8.36 16.24
CA GLN A 41 -4.89 7.24 15.58
C GLN A 41 -4.42 6.18 16.60
N ASP A 42 -3.78 6.60 17.69
CA ASP A 42 -3.23 5.73 18.73
C ASP A 42 -4.32 4.91 19.42
N THR A 43 -5.46 5.54 19.71
CA THR A 43 -6.66 4.84 20.22
C THR A 43 -7.12 3.71 19.29
N ARG A 44 -7.07 3.92 17.96
CA ARG A 44 -7.40 2.88 16.96
C ARG A 44 -6.34 1.80 16.87
N ARG A 45 -5.07 2.19 16.95
CA ARG A 45 -3.93 1.29 16.88
C ARG A 45 -3.96 0.30 18.04
N GLN A 46 -4.14 0.79 19.26
CA GLN A 46 -4.23 -0.02 20.48
C GLN A 46 -5.46 -0.93 20.53
N SER A 47 -6.50 -0.63 19.74
CA SER A 47 -7.72 -1.43 19.66
C SER A 47 -7.83 -2.31 18.40
N GLY A 48 -6.77 -2.38 17.57
CA GLY A 48 -6.76 -3.19 16.34
C GLY A 48 -7.65 -2.65 15.20
N THR A 49 -8.19 -1.44 15.36
CA THR A 49 -9.14 -0.84 14.41
C THR A 49 -8.47 0.13 13.43
N TRP A 50 -7.17 0.40 13.57
CA TRP A 50 -6.42 1.24 12.63
C TRP A 50 -6.17 0.51 11.30
N PRO A 51 -6.70 0.99 10.17
CA PRO A 51 -6.62 0.23 8.91
C PRO A 51 -5.32 0.46 8.14
N PHE A 52 -4.62 1.58 8.36
CA PHE A 52 -3.45 2.00 7.57
C PHE A 52 -2.11 1.53 8.14
N GLY A 53 -2.12 0.81 9.26
CA GLY A 53 -0.95 0.21 9.91
C GLY A 53 -0.99 -1.32 9.83
N ARG A 54 -1.32 -1.84 8.66
CA ARG A 54 -1.46 -3.28 8.41
C ARG A 54 -0.45 -3.70 7.35
N ALA A 55 0.35 -4.72 7.66
CA ALA A 55 1.38 -5.26 6.79
C ALA A 55 1.05 -6.71 6.41
N THR A 56 1.10 -7.03 5.11
CA THR A 56 1.05 -8.43 4.64
C THR A 56 2.42 -9.08 4.79
N GLU A 57 2.45 -10.33 5.28
CA GLU A 57 3.70 -11.08 5.49
C GLU A 57 4.25 -11.73 4.21
N THR A 58 3.42 -11.81 3.18
CA THR A 58 3.72 -12.46 1.90
C THR A 58 3.24 -11.59 0.73
N GLY A 59 3.59 -12.00 -0.50
CA GLY A 59 3.02 -11.41 -1.71
C GLY A 59 1.50 -11.60 -1.82
N PRO A 60 0.85 -10.94 -2.79
CA PRO A 60 -0.58 -11.06 -3.03
C PRO A 60 -1.00 -12.52 -3.26
N ALA A 61 -1.98 -12.99 -2.50
CA ALA A 61 -2.56 -14.32 -2.61
C ALA A 61 -4.02 -14.30 -2.18
N SER A 62 -4.78 -15.35 -2.53
CA SER A 62 -6.21 -15.49 -2.20
C SER A 62 -6.48 -15.56 -0.70
N SER A 63 -5.51 -16.05 0.08
CA SER A 63 -5.44 -15.86 1.53
C SER A 63 -4.17 -15.10 1.87
N CYS A 64 -4.20 -14.30 2.93
CA CYS A 64 -3.02 -13.60 3.40
C CYS A 64 -3.02 -13.47 4.91
N ALA A 65 -1.82 -13.52 5.49
CA ALA A 65 -1.58 -13.14 6.86
C ALA A 65 -1.25 -11.64 6.92
N VAL A 66 -1.96 -10.93 7.80
CA VAL A 66 -1.83 -9.49 8.01
C VAL A 66 -1.47 -9.25 9.46
N ARG A 67 -0.40 -8.48 9.67
CA ARG A 67 0.02 -7.98 10.97
C ARG A 67 -0.43 -6.54 11.16
N ASP A 68 -1.07 -6.23 12.28
CA ASP A 68 -1.34 -4.84 12.66
C ASP A 68 -0.15 -4.21 13.40
N ASP A 69 -0.19 -2.90 13.60
CA ASP A 69 0.85 -2.17 14.34
C ASP A 69 1.04 -2.63 15.80
N ALA A 70 0.04 -3.31 16.40
CA ALA A 70 0.15 -3.89 17.74
C ALA A 70 0.85 -5.27 17.70
N GLY A 71 1.17 -5.77 16.52
CA GLY A 71 1.83 -7.05 16.29
C GLY A 71 0.89 -8.24 16.17
N HIS A 72 -0.43 -8.04 16.25
CA HIS A 72 -1.40 -9.13 16.10
C HIS A 72 -1.42 -9.63 14.66
N LEU A 73 -1.24 -10.94 14.51
CA LEU A 73 -1.30 -11.62 13.23
C LEU A 73 -2.70 -12.22 13.03
N THR A 74 -3.34 -11.88 11.92
CA THR A 74 -4.61 -12.48 11.49
C THR A 74 -4.45 -13.04 10.09
N GLU A 75 -5.02 -14.21 9.83
CA GLU A 75 -5.03 -14.82 8.50
C GLU A 75 -6.46 -15.01 8.01
N GLY A 76 -6.69 -14.76 6.72
CA GLY A 76 -8.00 -14.93 6.12
C GLY A 76 -7.99 -14.72 4.61
N VAL A 77 -9.19 -14.72 4.02
CA VAL A 77 -9.39 -14.45 2.59
C VAL A 77 -9.05 -13.00 2.28
N ASN A 78 -8.23 -12.79 1.26
CA ASN A 78 -7.75 -11.47 0.86
C ASN A 78 -8.71 -10.81 -0.14
N PHE A 79 -9.73 -10.12 0.38
CA PHE A 79 -10.61 -9.27 -0.42
C PHE A 79 -10.02 -7.88 -0.74
N ALA A 80 -8.79 -7.59 -0.28
CA ALA A 80 -8.12 -6.32 -0.50
C ALA A 80 -7.14 -6.34 -1.69
N SER A 81 -6.86 -7.52 -2.27
CA SER A 81 -5.97 -7.66 -3.42
C SER A 81 -6.54 -6.97 -4.66
N GLN A 82 -5.67 -6.32 -5.43
CA GLN A 82 -5.96 -5.80 -6.76
C GLN A 82 -5.40 -6.69 -7.88
N ASP A 83 -4.76 -7.82 -7.53
CA ASP A 83 -4.30 -8.82 -8.50
C ASP A 83 -5.45 -9.75 -8.90
N TYR A 84 -6.39 -9.20 -9.69
CA TYR A 84 -7.64 -9.87 -10.06
C TYR A 84 -7.45 -11.19 -10.80
N LEU A 85 -6.35 -11.32 -11.54
CA LEU A 85 -6.04 -12.49 -12.37
C LEU A 85 -4.95 -13.38 -11.75
N GLY A 86 -4.39 -13.00 -10.59
CA GLY A 86 -3.27 -13.72 -9.97
C GLY A 86 -1.98 -13.66 -10.79
N LEU A 87 -1.83 -12.68 -11.69
CA LEU A 87 -0.70 -12.62 -12.62
C LEU A 87 0.60 -12.29 -11.90
N SER A 88 0.55 -11.61 -10.74
CA SER A 88 1.75 -11.27 -9.99
C SER A 88 2.51 -12.51 -9.51
N ALA A 89 1.80 -13.63 -9.27
CA ALA A 89 2.36 -14.90 -8.86
C ALA A 89 2.63 -15.88 -10.01
N HIS A 90 2.32 -15.50 -11.26
CA HIS A 90 2.47 -16.40 -12.39
C HIS A 90 3.96 -16.71 -12.66
N PRO A 91 4.38 -17.98 -12.79
CA PRO A 91 5.79 -18.35 -12.92
C PRO A 91 6.53 -17.64 -14.06
N ALA A 92 5.86 -17.42 -15.19
CA ALA A 92 6.45 -16.69 -16.32
C ALA A 92 6.72 -15.21 -16.02
N VAL A 93 5.90 -14.57 -15.17
CA VAL A 93 6.09 -13.17 -14.76
C VAL A 93 7.28 -13.06 -13.82
N HIS A 94 7.40 -13.97 -12.85
CA HIS A 94 8.57 -14.05 -11.98
C HIS A 94 9.86 -14.28 -12.77
N GLN A 95 9.84 -15.21 -13.73
CA GLN A 95 11.02 -15.50 -14.55
C GLN A 95 11.43 -14.27 -15.36
N ALA A 96 10.49 -13.59 -16.02
CA ALA A 96 10.77 -12.37 -16.77
C ALA A 96 11.38 -11.27 -15.88
N ALA A 97 10.92 -11.13 -14.62
CA ALA A 97 11.50 -10.19 -13.66
C ALA A 97 12.93 -10.57 -13.26
N HIS A 98 13.19 -11.87 -12.98
CA HIS A 98 14.54 -12.35 -12.67
C HIS A 98 15.51 -12.15 -13.84
N ASP A 99 15.07 -12.43 -15.07
CA ASP A 99 15.88 -12.23 -16.28
C ASP A 99 16.19 -10.74 -16.49
N ALA A 100 15.19 -9.87 -16.30
CA ALA A 100 15.38 -8.42 -16.40
C ALA A 100 16.38 -7.90 -15.36
N ILE A 101 16.32 -8.38 -14.11
CA ILE A 101 17.32 -8.05 -13.08
C ILE A 101 18.71 -8.53 -13.49
N GLY A 102 18.82 -9.73 -14.06
CA GLY A 102 20.10 -10.29 -14.52
C GLY A 102 20.75 -9.48 -15.64
N VAL A 103 19.95 -8.89 -16.53
CA VAL A 103 20.44 -8.13 -17.69
C VAL A 103 20.64 -6.65 -17.38
N PHE A 104 19.68 -6.02 -16.69
CA PHE A 104 19.60 -4.56 -16.53
C PHE A 104 19.90 -4.09 -15.10
N GLY A 105 19.96 -5.00 -14.13
CA GLY A 105 19.99 -4.65 -12.72
C GLY A 105 18.62 -4.16 -12.21
N VAL A 106 18.62 -3.53 -11.03
CA VAL A 106 17.39 -3.10 -10.34
C VAL A 106 17.04 -1.62 -10.57
N HIS A 107 17.84 -0.90 -11.35
CA HIS A 107 17.68 0.55 -11.52
C HIS A 107 18.05 0.99 -12.94
N SER A 108 17.29 1.95 -13.47
CA SER A 108 17.46 2.47 -14.84
C SER A 108 18.52 3.56 -14.98
N ALA A 109 19.19 3.97 -13.90
CA ALA A 109 20.24 5.00 -13.83
C ALA A 109 19.80 6.46 -14.08
N GLY A 110 18.58 6.73 -14.53
CA GLY A 110 18.10 8.09 -14.78
C GLY A 110 16.64 8.21 -15.19
N SER A 111 16.23 9.42 -15.57
CA SER A 111 14.93 9.64 -16.23
C SER A 111 14.96 9.14 -17.67
N SER A 112 13.82 8.83 -18.26
CA SER A 112 13.73 8.45 -19.68
C SER A 112 14.40 9.48 -20.62
N ALA A 113 14.31 10.78 -20.27
CA ALA A 113 14.95 11.87 -20.99
C ALA A 113 16.49 11.91 -20.87
N LEU A 114 17.05 11.28 -19.82
CA LEU A 114 18.49 11.31 -19.52
C LEU A 114 19.01 9.89 -19.26
N VAL A 115 19.08 9.09 -20.33
CA VAL A 115 19.70 7.75 -20.38
C VAL A 115 19.03 6.71 -19.45
N GLY A 116 17.87 7.03 -18.89
CA GLY A 116 17.08 6.12 -18.07
C GLY A 116 16.09 5.24 -18.83
N ASN A 117 15.99 5.41 -20.15
CA ASN A 117 15.10 4.59 -20.95
C ASN A 117 15.82 3.33 -21.42
N ILE A 118 15.43 2.17 -20.87
CA ILE A 118 16.00 0.88 -21.24
C ILE A 118 15.24 0.27 -22.43
N SER A 119 15.91 -0.58 -23.20
CA SER A 119 15.33 -1.17 -24.43
C SER A 119 14.02 -1.94 -24.19
N SER A 120 13.88 -2.60 -23.04
CA SER A 120 12.66 -3.31 -22.66
C SER A 120 11.48 -2.38 -22.40
N SER A 121 11.70 -1.17 -21.88
CA SER A 121 10.64 -0.16 -21.70
C SER A 121 10.09 0.31 -23.05
N VAL A 122 10.97 0.60 -24.02
CA VAL A 122 10.57 0.98 -25.38
C VAL A 122 9.82 -0.15 -26.09
N GLN A 123 10.22 -1.41 -25.87
CA GLN A 123 9.48 -2.54 -26.41
C GLN A 123 8.09 -2.67 -25.77
N LEU A 124 8.00 -2.51 -24.45
CA LEU A 124 6.72 -2.57 -23.73
C LEU A 124 5.74 -1.47 -24.19
N GLU A 125 6.22 -0.25 -24.47
CA GLU A 125 5.39 0.81 -25.06
C GLU A 125 4.75 0.36 -26.39
N ARG A 126 5.51 -0.33 -27.26
CA ARG A 126 5.02 -0.83 -28.54
C ARG A 126 4.02 -1.97 -28.35
N ASP A 127 4.33 -2.91 -27.46
CA ASP A 127 3.46 -4.05 -27.17
C ASP A 127 2.12 -3.59 -26.56
N ILE A 128 2.14 -2.59 -25.68
CA ILE A 128 0.93 -1.98 -25.11
C ILE A 128 0.13 -1.25 -26.19
N ALA A 129 0.78 -0.47 -27.05
CA ALA A 129 0.11 0.24 -28.15
C ALA A 129 -0.59 -0.76 -29.09
N GLU A 130 0.10 -1.84 -29.47
CA GLU A 130 -0.47 -2.92 -30.29
C GLU A 130 -1.66 -3.59 -29.60
N PHE A 131 -1.50 -3.97 -28.32
CA PHE A 131 -2.55 -4.62 -27.54
C PHE A 131 -3.81 -3.76 -27.38
N LEU A 132 -3.63 -2.45 -27.18
CA LEU A 132 -4.74 -1.50 -27.02
C LEU A 132 -5.27 -0.96 -28.35
N HIS A 133 -4.69 -1.36 -29.48
CA HIS A 133 -4.99 -0.83 -30.82
C HIS A 133 -4.87 0.70 -30.91
N MET A 134 -3.79 1.23 -30.35
CA MET A 134 -3.45 2.66 -30.36
C MET A 134 -2.18 2.88 -31.19
N ASP A 135 -2.04 4.08 -31.76
CA ASP A 135 -0.83 4.44 -32.52
C ASP A 135 0.42 4.51 -31.62
N HIS A 136 0.23 4.97 -30.38
CA HIS A 136 1.30 5.18 -29.40
C HIS A 136 0.84 4.88 -27.97
N ALA A 137 1.77 4.42 -27.13
CA ALA A 137 1.64 4.34 -25.68
C ALA A 137 2.93 4.86 -25.03
N LEU A 138 2.82 5.34 -23.78
CA LEU A 138 3.92 5.83 -22.97
C LEU A 138 3.81 5.25 -21.55
N LEU A 139 4.95 4.97 -20.92
CA LEU A 139 5.06 4.49 -19.54
C LEU A 139 5.26 5.62 -18.52
#